data_AF-A0A645BCI9-F1
#
_entry.id   AF-A0A645BCI9-F1
#
_cell.length_a   1.000
_cell.length_b   1.000
_cell.length_c   1.000
_cell.angle_alpha   90.00
_cell.angle_beta   90.00
_cell.angle_gamma   90.00
#
_symmetry.space_group_name_H-M   'P 1'
#
loop_
_entity.id
_entity.type
_entity.pdbx_description
1 polymer ?
#
loop_
_entity_poly.entity_id
_entity_poly.type
_entity_poly.pdbx_seq_one_letter_code
_entity_poly.pdbx_strand_id
1 'polypeptide(L)'
;MANFIKTGKVASIAKSGELTEAQLEDGMTEVKAMNIIRTGNEKAIRAAGLWDERKNAPQLTRDSIFAPAAEVLFPNRRLDPDSLAFVPFGKGAKFEMAVDSLTTASGYPVQVFEAKTPYTVYLGDLDKKLLNQKIQEVLDRPGDRYPGMMVGSLKVANNNAGNWE
;
A
#
# COMPACT_ATOMS: atom_id res chain seq x y z
N MET A 1 1.41 8.45 9.46
CA MET A 1 1.63 6.99 9.64
C MET A 1 1.01 6.47 10.93
N ALA A 2 1.49 6.87 12.13
CA ALA A 2 0.99 6.36 13.41
C ALA A 2 -0.53 6.46 13.58
N ASN A 3 -1.14 7.59 13.21
CA ASN A 3 -2.60 7.77 13.26
C ASN A 3 -3.36 6.73 12.43
N PHE A 4 -2.88 6.40 11.22
CA PHE A 4 -3.54 5.39 10.39
C PHE A 4 -3.52 4.00 11.03
N ILE A 5 -2.42 3.62 11.67
CA ILE A 5 -2.34 2.32 12.35
C ILE A 5 -3.29 2.29 13.56
N LYS A 6 -3.39 3.41 14.30
CA LYS A 6 -4.23 3.53 15.50
C LYS A 6 -5.73 3.58 15.20
N THR A 7 -6.15 4.32 14.16
CA THR A 7 -7.57 4.63 13.92
C THR A 7 -8.06 4.22 12.54
N GLY A 8 -7.16 3.90 11.63
CA GLY A 8 -7.48 3.51 10.27
C GLY A 8 -8.07 2.12 10.19
N LYS A 9 -8.72 1.85 9.05
CA LYS A 9 -9.29 0.55 8.72
C LYS A 9 -8.78 0.12 7.36
N VAL A 10 -8.56 -1.18 7.19
CA VAL A 10 -8.26 -1.80 5.91
C VAL A 10 -9.53 -2.49 5.42
N ALA A 11 -9.90 -2.23 4.17
CA ALA A 11 -11.05 -2.85 3.54
C ALA A 11 -10.61 -4.12 2.81
N SER A 12 -11.26 -5.24 3.08
CA SER A 12 -11.23 -6.43 2.24
C SER A 12 -12.54 -6.51 1.45
N ILE A 13 -12.44 -6.87 0.17
CA ILE A 13 -13.61 -6.98 -0.71
C ILE A 13 -14.09 -8.43 -0.65
N ALA A 14 -15.32 -8.62 -0.15
CA ALA A 14 -16.04 -9.87 -0.28
C ALA A 14 -16.93 -9.79 -1.52
N LYS A 15 -16.61 -10.56 -2.56
CA LYS A 15 -17.39 -10.67 -3.79
C LYS A 15 -17.93 -12.08 -3.93
N SER A 16 -19.18 -12.22 -4.33
CA SER A 16 -19.78 -13.49 -4.73
C SER A 16 -20.67 -13.32 -5.97
N GLY A 17 -20.67 -14.33 -6.82
CA GLY A 17 -21.38 -14.35 -8.08
C GLY A 17 -20.61 -13.67 -9.21
N GLU A 18 -21.07 -13.91 -10.44
CA GLU A 18 -20.52 -13.36 -11.67
C GLU A 18 -21.67 -13.04 -12.63
N LEU A 19 -21.46 -12.11 -13.56
CA LEU A 19 -22.39 -11.86 -14.66
C LEU A 19 -22.35 -13.04 -15.64
N THR A 20 -23.49 -13.36 -16.23
CA THR A 20 -23.57 -14.34 -17.31
C THR A 20 -23.04 -13.73 -18.61
N GLU A 21 -22.68 -14.58 -19.57
CA GLU A 21 -22.18 -14.15 -20.88
C GLU A 21 -23.20 -13.26 -21.62
N ALA A 22 -24.47 -13.67 -21.64
CA ALA A 22 -25.55 -12.88 -22.24
C ALA A 22 -25.70 -11.47 -21.60
N GLN A 23 -25.54 -11.36 -20.27
CA GLN A 23 -25.58 -10.06 -19.59
C GLN A 23 -24.41 -9.17 -20.04
N LEU A 24 -23.21 -9.75 -20.21
CA LEU A 24 -22.03 -9.03 -20.69
C LEU A 24 -22.21 -8.57 -22.14
N GLU A 25 -22.77 -9.42 -23.01
CA GLU A 25 -23.09 -9.10 -24.40
C GLU A 25 -24.12 -7.97 -24.52
N ASP A 26 -25.13 -7.95 -23.64
CA ASP A 26 -26.12 -6.87 -23.52
C ASP A 26 -25.54 -5.57 -22.92
N GLY A 27 -24.23 -5.54 -22.64
CA GLY A 27 -23.51 -4.35 -22.15
C GLY A 27 -23.64 -4.11 -20.64
N MET A 28 -24.06 -5.12 -19.87
CA MET A 28 -24.02 -5.08 -18.41
C MET A 28 -22.57 -5.12 -17.93
N THR A 29 -22.25 -4.29 -16.93
CA THR A 29 -20.96 -4.33 -16.24
C THR A 29 -21.19 -4.54 -14.76
N GLU A 30 -20.20 -5.04 -14.04
CA GLU A 30 -20.31 -5.25 -12.59
C GLU A 30 -20.68 -3.94 -11.86
N VAL A 31 -20.17 -2.80 -12.33
CA VAL A 31 -20.50 -1.47 -11.77
C VAL A 31 -21.99 -1.16 -11.98
N LYS A 32 -22.53 -1.36 -13.20
CA LYS A 32 -23.95 -1.14 -13.48
C LYS A 32 -24.84 -2.09 -12.66
N ALA A 33 -24.47 -3.37 -12.61
CA ALA A 33 -25.21 -4.38 -11.86
C ALA A 33 -25.25 -4.06 -10.36
N MET A 34 -24.10 -3.69 -9.78
CA MET A 34 -24.03 -3.30 -8.36
C MET A 34 -24.81 -2.03 -8.06
N ASN A 35 -24.88 -1.07 -8.98
CA ASN A 35 -25.71 0.13 -8.79
C ASN A 35 -27.20 -0.22 -8.70
N ILE A 36 -27.68 -1.15 -9.52
CA ILE A 36 -29.07 -1.64 -9.46
C ILE A 36 -29.31 -2.42 -8.16
N ILE A 37 -28.42 -3.35 -7.82
CA ILE A 37 -28.56 -4.21 -6.62
C ILE A 37 -28.57 -3.38 -5.33
N ARG A 38 -27.71 -2.35 -5.23
CA ARG A 38 -27.64 -1.46 -4.07
C ARG A 38 -28.89 -0.62 -3.84
N THR A 39 -29.77 -0.48 -4.83
CA THR A 39 -31.07 0.20 -4.62
C THR A 39 -32.00 -0.59 -3.70
N GLY A 40 -31.79 -1.90 -3.53
CA GLY A 40 -32.67 -2.78 -2.77
C GLY A 40 -34.05 -2.99 -3.41
N ASN A 41 -34.29 -2.45 -4.61
CA ASN A 41 -35.56 -2.63 -5.30
C ASN A 41 -35.60 -3.97 -6.03
N GLU A 42 -36.20 -4.97 -5.39
CA GLU A 42 -36.30 -6.34 -5.92
C GLU A 42 -36.89 -6.39 -7.34
N LYS A 43 -37.94 -5.59 -7.63
CA LYS A 43 -38.55 -5.57 -8.97
C LYS A 43 -37.56 -5.11 -10.03
N ALA A 44 -36.76 -4.08 -9.73
CA ALA A 44 -35.73 -3.58 -10.64
C ALA A 44 -34.59 -4.59 -10.81
N ILE A 45 -34.20 -5.30 -9.75
CA ILE A 45 -33.15 -6.33 -9.79
C ILE A 45 -33.61 -7.52 -10.64
N ARG A 46 -34.85 -7.99 -10.45
CA ARG A 46 -35.46 -9.06 -11.26
C ARG A 46 -35.62 -8.64 -12.73
N ALA A 47 -36.08 -7.41 -12.98
CA ALA A 47 -36.22 -6.88 -14.35
C ALA A 47 -34.87 -6.76 -15.08
N ALA A 48 -33.79 -6.49 -14.35
CA ALA A 48 -32.43 -6.48 -14.89
C ALA A 48 -31.82 -7.89 -15.03
N GLY A 49 -32.54 -8.96 -14.69
CA GLY A 49 -32.05 -10.33 -14.73
C GLY A 49 -30.98 -10.65 -13.68
N LEU A 50 -30.83 -9.81 -12.65
CA LEU A 50 -29.78 -9.90 -11.63
C LEU A 50 -30.25 -10.63 -10.36
N TRP A 51 -31.36 -11.36 -10.43
CA TRP A 51 -31.91 -12.13 -9.31
C TRP A 51 -31.65 -13.62 -9.48
N ASP A 52 -31.07 -14.26 -8.47
CA ASP A 52 -30.88 -15.70 -8.41
C ASP A 52 -32.08 -16.33 -7.70
N GLU A 53 -32.99 -16.94 -8.46
CA GLU A 53 -34.19 -17.60 -7.94
C GLU A 53 -33.88 -18.79 -7.02
N ARG A 54 -32.72 -19.45 -7.20
CA ARG A 54 -32.35 -20.60 -6.35
C ARG A 54 -31.96 -20.16 -4.96
N LYS A 55 -31.30 -19.00 -4.85
CA LYS A 55 -30.87 -18.40 -3.58
C LYS A 55 -31.89 -17.43 -3.00
N ASN A 56 -32.89 -17.04 -3.80
CA ASN A 56 -33.84 -15.98 -3.50
C ASN A 56 -33.14 -14.68 -3.06
N ALA A 57 -32.11 -14.28 -3.82
CA ALA A 57 -31.27 -13.14 -3.52
C ALA A 57 -30.65 -12.57 -4.81
N PRO A 58 -30.06 -11.36 -4.78
CA PRO A 58 -29.28 -10.85 -5.90
C PRO A 58 -28.16 -11.83 -6.32
N GLN A 59 -27.99 -12.00 -7.64
CA GLN A 59 -26.98 -12.85 -8.27
C GLN A 59 -25.55 -12.45 -7.87
N LEU A 60 -25.33 -11.15 -7.68
CA LEU A 60 -24.04 -10.56 -7.34
C LEU A 60 -24.11 -9.92 -5.95
N THR A 61 -23.06 -10.13 -5.18
CA THR A 61 -22.82 -9.38 -3.95
C THR A 61 -21.38 -8.88 -3.96
N ARG A 62 -21.20 -7.62 -3.58
CA ARG A 62 -19.88 -7.02 -3.41
C ARG A 62 -19.93 -6.07 -2.22
N ASP A 63 -19.36 -6.51 -1.12
CA ASP A 63 -19.31 -5.76 0.12
C ASP A 63 -17.86 -5.53 0.55
N SER A 64 -17.66 -4.50 1.36
CA SER A 64 -16.36 -4.15 1.94
C SER A 64 -16.40 -4.44 3.43
N ILE A 65 -15.60 -5.41 3.87
CA ILE A 65 -15.42 -5.71 5.28
C ILE A 65 -14.25 -4.88 5.78
N PHE A 66 -14.49 -4.07 6.80
CA PHE A 66 -13.48 -3.21 7.38
C PHE A 66 -12.94 -3.84 8.65
N ALA A 67 -11.62 -4.03 8.71
CA ALA A 67 -10.92 -4.43 9.92
C ALA A 67 -9.93 -3.33 10.37
N PRO A 68 -9.64 -3.20 11.67
CA PRO A 68 -8.65 -2.23 12.15
C PRO A 68 -7.29 -2.42 11.48
N ALA A 69 -6.65 -1.31 11.08
CA ALA A 69 -5.37 -1.37 10.37
C ALA A 69 -4.26 -2.04 11.18
N ALA A 70 -4.24 -1.84 12.51
CA ALA A 70 -3.30 -2.51 13.41
C ALA A 70 -3.42 -4.05 13.33
N GLU A 71 -4.64 -4.59 13.35
CA GLU A 71 -4.88 -6.03 13.32
C GLU A 71 -4.52 -6.64 11.96
N VAL A 72 -4.84 -5.95 10.87
CA VAL A 72 -4.60 -6.47 9.51
C VAL A 72 -3.12 -6.42 9.14
N LEU A 73 -2.44 -5.31 9.43
CA LEU A 73 -1.04 -5.14 9.04
C LEU A 73 -0.07 -5.83 10.00
N PHE A 74 -0.47 -6.01 11.25
CA PHE A 74 0.40 -6.53 12.31
C PHE A 74 -0.30 -7.57 13.20
N PRO A 75 -0.87 -8.64 12.61
CA PRO A 75 -1.75 -9.58 13.33
C PRO A 75 -1.07 -10.26 14.52
N ASN A 76 0.25 -10.46 14.45
CA ASN A 76 1.03 -11.19 15.45
C ASN A 76 2.03 -10.30 16.20
N ARG A 77 1.89 -8.97 16.14
CA ARG A 77 2.84 -8.04 16.76
C ARG A 77 2.14 -7.01 17.62
N ARG A 78 2.58 -6.90 18.87
CA ARG A 78 2.31 -5.73 19.71
C ARG A 78 3.38 -4.69 19.39
N LEU A 79 3.01 -3.65 18.67
CA LEU A 79 3.88 -2.53 18.36
C LEU A 79 3.27 -1.23 18.88
N ASP A 80 4.13 -0.29 19.26
CA ASP A 80 3.71 1.09 19.48
C ASP A 80 3.80 1.85 18.14
N PRO A 81 2.66 2.28 17.55
CA PRO A 81 2.68 2.98 16.27
C PRO A 81 3.46 4.30 16.30
N ASP A 82 3.60 4.95 17.47
CA ASP A 82 4.36 6.20 17.59
C ASP A 82 5.86 5.96 17.50
N SER A 83 6.32 4.77 17.88
CA SER A 83 7.73 4.38 17.83
C SER A 83 8.25 4.13 16.40
N LEU A 84 7.37 3.79 15.45
CA LEU A 84 7.76 3.38 14.09
C LEU A 84 8.49 4.47 13.29
N ALA A 85 8.32 5.73 13.67
CA ALA A 85 9.00 6.83 13.00
C ALA A 85 10.49 6.95 13.39
N PHE A 86 10.89 6.33 14.50
CA PHE A 86 12.21 6.50 15.09
C PHE A 86 13.19 5.42 14.64
N VAL A 87 14.43 5.84 14.40
CA VAL A 87 15.53 4.93 14.09
C VAL A 87 15.95 4.22 15.38
N PRO A 88 15.95 2.87 15.43
CA PRO A 88 16.42 2.13 16.59
C PRO A 88 17.85 2.55 16.95
N PHE A 89 18.09 2.80 18.25
CA PHE A 89 19.39 3.29 18.77
C PHE A 89 19.86 4.64 18.22
N GLY A 90 19.07 5.32 17.37
CA GLY A 90 19.41 6.60 16.74
C GLY A 90 19.22 7.83 17.63
N LYS A 91 19.17 7.66 18.96
CA LYS A 91 19.04 8.76 19.95
C LYS A 91 17.88 9.73 19.67
N GLY A 92 16.74 9.19 19.23
CA GLY A 92 15.54 9.98 18.91
C GLY A 92 15.50 10.52 17.49
N ALA A 93 16.48 10.22 16.64
CA ALA A 93 16.41 10.48 15.22
C ALA A 93 15.23 9.75 14.57
N LYS A 94 14.61 10.41 13.59
CA LYS A 94 13.51 9.85 12.80
C LYS A 94 13.99 9.51 11.40
N PHE A 95 13.35 8.53 10.76
CA PHE A 95 13.55 8.29 9.34
C PHE A 95 13.09 9.51 8.52
N GLU A 96 13.87 9.86 7.51
CA GLU A 96 13.45 10.79 6.47
C GLU A 96 12.56 10.03 5.49
N MET A 97 11.33 10.50 5.27
CA MET A 97 10.36 9.81 4.42
C MET A 97 9.66 10.77 3.47
N ALA A 98 9.40 10.31 2.25
CA ALA A 98 8.68 11.04 1.23
C ALA A 98 7.89 10.09 0.32
N VAL A 99 6.89 10.64 -0.37
CA VAL A 99 6.06 9.93 -1.35
C VAL A 99 5.93 10.80 -2.59
N ASP A 100 5.81 10.17 -3.76
CA ASP A 100 5.57 10.85 -5.03
C ASP A 100 4.84 9.92 -6.03
N SER A 101 4.43 10.45 -7.17
CA SER A 101 3.88 9.68 -8.28
C SER A 101 4.69 9.89 -9.55
N LEU A 102 5.21 8.80 -10.12
CA LEU A 102 5.93 8.80 -11.39
C LEU A 102 5.00 8.41 -12.53
N THR A 103 4.95 9.21 -13.59
CA THR A 103 4.24 8.81 -14.81
C THR A 103 5.12 7.88 -15.64
N THR A 104 4.65 6.65 -15.89
CA THR A 104 5.36 5.72 -16.79
C THR A 104 5.31 6.20 -18.24
N ALA A 105 6.17 5.63 -19.10
CA ALA A 105 6.11 5.87 -20.54
C ALA A 105 4.74 5.51 -21.18
N SER A 106 3.98 4.62 -20.53
CA SER A 106 2.62 4.23 -20.92
C SER A 106 1.52 5.15 -20.37
N GLY A 107 1.87 6.24 -19.69
CA GLY A 107 0.94 7.24 -19.16
C GLY A 107 0.28 6.87 -17.83
N TYR A 108 0.68 5.77 -17.19
CA TYR A 108 0.11 5.34 -15.92
C TYR A 108 0.88 5.93 -14.73
N PRO A 109 0.20 6.49 -13.72
CA PRO A 109 0.87 6.94 -12.51
C PRO A 109 1.26 5.75 -11.63
N VAL A 110 2.54 5.67 -11.27
CA VAL A 110 3.09 4.70 -10.31
C VAL A 110 3.40 5.46 -9.02
N GLN A 111 2.78 5.03 -7.93
CA GLN A 111 3.05 5.58 -6.61
C GLN A 111 4.41 5.05 -6.12
N VAL A 112 5.29 5.96 -5.73
CA VAL A 112 6.60 5.64 -5.17
C VAL A 112 6.76 6.26 -3.79
N PHE A 113 7.63 5.68 -2.98
CA PHE A 113 8.03 6.25 -1.71
C PHE A 113 9.53 6.11 -1.52
N GLU A 114 10.08 6.91 -0.61
CA GLU A 114 11.44 6.80 -0.13
C GLU A 114 11.44 6.90 1.39
N ALA A 115 12.17 6.01 2.05
CA ALA A 115 12.45 6.07 3.49
C ALA A 115 13.94 5.85 3.72
N LYS A 116 14.61 6.76 4.43
CA LYS A 116 16.08 6.73 4.60
C LYS A 116 16.58 7.22 5.95
N THR A 117 17.80 6.82 6.29
CA THR A 117 18.55 7.28 7.46
C THR A 117 20.07 7.21 7.20
N PRO A 118 20.86 8.25 7.52
CA PRO A 118 22.29 8.27 7.22
C PRO A 118 23.07 7.35 8.17
N TYR A 119 24.24 6.86 7.73
CA TYR A 119 25.11 6.00 8.57
C TYR A 119 25.42 6.62 9.93
N THR A 120 25.61 7.95 9.97
CA THR A 120 25.93 8.69 11.19
C THR A 120 24.88 8.57 12.30
N VAL A 121 23.63 8.28 11.96
CA VAL A 121 22.54 8.15 12.93
C VAL A 121 22.61 6.83 13.68
N TYR A 122 22.93 5.72 13.01
CA TYR A 122 22.84 4.37 13.59
C TYR A 122 24.19 3.64 13.71
N LEU A 123 25.27 4.19 13.14
CA LEU A 123 26.65 3.73 13.30
C LEU A 123 27.54 4.79 13.99
N GLY A 124 26.97 5.88 14.47
CA GLY A 124 27.70 7.04 14.99
C GLY A 124 28.48 6.79 16.30
N ASP A 125 28.22 5.68 16.97
CA ASP A 125 28.93 5.20 18.16
C ASP A 125 30.10 4.26 17.85
N LEU A 126 30.27 3.86 16.58
CA LEU A 126 31.41 3.08 16.10
C LEU A 126 32.65 3.96 15.85
N ASP A 127 33.74 3.33 15.39
CA ASP A 127 34.97 4.04 15.06
C ASP A 127 34.75 5.09 13.97
N LYS A 128 35.07 6.35 14.29
CA LYS A 128 34.81 7.51 13.43
C LYS A 128 35.61 7.48 12.13
N LYS A 129 36.82 6.92 12.12
CA LYS A 129 37.63 6.83 10.90
C LYS A 129 37.02 5.82 9.94
N LEU A 130 36.66 4.64 10.45
CA LEU A 130 35.99 3.60 9.65
C LEU A 130 34.63 4.07 9.13
N LEU A 131 33.86 4.77 9.95
CA LEU A 131 32.58 5.37 9.54
C LEU A 131 32.78 6.37 8.39
N ASN A 132 33.73 7.30 8.53
CA ASN A 132 34.03 8.28 7.48
C ASN A 132 34.53 7.60 6.20
N GLN A 133 35.35 6.56 6.32
CA GLN A 133 35.80 5.77 5.16
C GLN A 133 34.62 5.10 4.46
N LYS A 134 33.66 4.52 5.21
CA LYS A 134 32.44 3.91 4.65
C LYS A 134 31.55 4.92 3.93
N ILE A 135 31.39 6.11 4.52
CA ILE A 135 30.65 7.22 3.89
C ILE A 135 31.33 7.61 2.56
N GLN A 136 32.64 7.80 2.58
CA GLN A 136 33.40 8.17 1.39
C GLN A 136 33.33 7.10 0.30
N GLU A 137 33.47 5.81 0.67
CA GLU A 137 33.35 4.69 -0.26
C GLU A 137 32.01 4.71 -1.01
N VAL A 138 30.91 5.04 -0.33
CA VAL A 138 29.59 5.12 -0.97
C VAL A 138 29.47 6.36 -1.88
N LEU A 139 30.03 7.49 -1.48
CA LEU A 139 30.03 8.72 -2.28
C LEU A 139 30.92 8.62 -3.53
N ASP A 140 31.97 7.80 -3.48
CA ASP A 140 32.89 7.58 -4.61
C ASP A 140 32.31 6.60 -5.65
N ARG A 141 31.29 5.81 -5.28
CA ARG A 141 30.60 4.91 -6.23
C ARG A 141 29.82 5.73 -7.26
N PRO A 142 29.80 5.31 -8.54
CA PRO A 142 29.06 6.02 -9.58
C PRO A 142 27.54 6.02 -9.30
N GLY A 143 26.92 7.16 -9.61
CA GLY A 143 25.49 7.42 -9.46
C GLY A 143 25.13 8.20 -8.19
N ASP A 144 23.84 8.48 -8.03
CA ASP A 144 23.29 9.17 -6.85
C ASP A 144 23.11 8.18 -5.69
N ARG A 145 24.22 7.87 -5.00
CA ARG A 145 24.25 6.91 -3.90
C ARG A 145 24.07 7.60 -2.56
N TYR A 146 23.26 7.00 -1.69
CA TYR A 146 22.98 7.54 -0.37
C TYR A 146 23.89 6.89 0.70
N PRO A 147 24.69 7.66 1.46
CA PRO A 147 25.56 7.14 2.53
C PRO A 147 24.76 6.81 3.80
N GLY A 148 23.94 5.76 3.71
CA GLY A 148 23.09 5.26 4.78
C GLY A 148 22.19 4.13 4.28
N MET A 149 21.14 3.82 5.03
CA MET A 149 20.08 2.91 4.56
C MET A 149 18.98 3.71 3.89
N MET A 150 18.51 3.23 2.75
CA MET A 150 17.43 3.81 1.96
C MET A 150 16.61 2.68 1.34
N VAL A 151 15.29 2.80 1.43
CA VAL A 151 14.32 1.92 0.77
C VAL A 151 13.42 2.76 -0.12
N GLY A 152 13.18 2.26 -1.33
CA GLY A 152 12.43 2.97 -2.36
C GLY A 152 13.23 4.08 -3.02
N SER A 153 12.56 4.86 -3.87
CA SER A 153 13.13 6.02 -4.56
C SER A 153 12.01 6.90 -5.09
N LEU A 154 12.13 8.21 -4.91
CA LEU A 154 11.19 9.16 -5.53
C LEU A 154 11.42 9.36 -7.03
N LYS A 155 12.59 8.97 -7.54
CA LYS A 155 12.99 9.23 -8.93
C LYS A 155 12.77 8.05 -9.85
N VAL A 156 12.80 6.83 -9.31
CA VAL A 156 12.73 5.59 -10.08
C VAL A 156 11.77 4.61 -9.41
N ALA A 157 10.90 3.99 -10.20
CA ALA A 157 10.06 2.88 -9.74
C ALA A 157 10.92 1.61 -9.57
N ASN A 158 11.62 1.50 -8.45
CA ASN A 158 12.52 0.39 -8.13
C ASN A 158 11.83 -0.78 -7.40
N ASN A 159 10.50 -0.85 -7.46
CA ASN A 159 9.69 -1.82 -6.72
C ASN A 159 9.97 -1.84 -5.20
N ASN A 160 10.20 -0.65 -4.63
CA ASN A 160 10.52 -0.46 -3.20
C ASN A 160 11.78 -1.22 -2.75
N ALA A 161 12.73 -1.45 -3.66
CA ALA A 161 14.02 -2.05 -3.31
C ALA A 161 14.82 -1.13 -2.38
N GLY A 162 15.64 -1.74 -1.50
CA GLY A 162 16.57 -1.02 -0.65
C GLY A 162 18.01 -1.11 -1.15
N ASN A 163 18.85 -0.20 -0.67
CA ASN A 163 20.26 -0.07 -1.05
C ASN A 163 21.20 -0.98 -0.25
N TRP A 164 20.82 -2.24 -0.04
CA TRP A 164 21.49 -3.17 0.88
C TRP A 164 22.86 -3.70 0.39
N GLU A 165 23.30 -3.31 -0.81
CA GLU A 165 24.55 -3.74 -1.49
C GLU A 165 25.64 -2.65 -1.53
#